data_AF-A0A3B0SKG8-F1
#
_entry.id   AF-A0A3B0SKG8-F1
#
_cell.length_a   1.000
_cell.length_b   1.000
_cell.length_c   1.000
_cell.angle_alpha   90.00
_cell.angle_beta   90.00
_cell.angle_gamma   90.00
#
_symmetry.space_group_name_H-M   'P 1'
#
loop_
_entity.id
_entity.type
_entity.pdbx_description
1 polymer ?
#
loop_
_entity_poly.entity_id
_entity_poly.type
_entity_poly.pdbx_seq_one_letter_code
_entity_poly.pdbx_strand_id
1 'polypeptide(L)'
;MILKFKIFLSALGAFFILLSPLQASFAADVQADKRTDIRAIYHFPAIKTHRFSSKITGQTYEIHVMIPVSKKDGSEKFPVLYMTDSNGGIPISQITRTMQTAGELSRFIVVGIGYPVDTVFNALYLRQRDLTPSEAKQRRYPFPIENIVEITGGRKSGGAAEFLGFIRDELKPFINANYKTQPEESGYFGHSLGGLFGLYVLFNKPDTFNRYVIGSPAIWWDNEIIFAQARKYLESHDELNASVYMAVGGMEERQMPEKHW
;
A
#
# COMPACT_ATOMS: atom_id res chain seq x y z
N MET A 1 -9.61 43.04 0.22
CA MET A 1 -8.58 41.99 0.30
C MET A 1 -8.77 41.21 1.60
N ILE A 2 -9.65 40.19 1.59
CA ILE A 2 -9.85 39.23 2.69
C ILE A 2 -10.11 37.88 2.02
N LEU A 3 -9.11 37.00 2.05
CA LEU A 3 -9.17 35.67 1.43
C LEU A 3 -9.77 34.68 2.43
N LYS A 4 -11.00 34.22 2.19
CA LYS A 4 -11.66 33.19 3.00
C LYS A 4 -11.10 31.81 2.65
N PHE A 5 -10.37 31.20 3.58
CA PHE A 5 -10.07 29.77 3.59
C PHE A 5 -11.37 28.98 3.82
N LYS A 6 -11.85 28.27 2.79
CA LYS A 6 -12.80 27.17 2.94
C LYS A 6 -12.04 25.87 2.65
N ILE A 7 -11.61 25.19 3.71
CA ILE A 7 -11.14 23.81 3.65
C ILE A 7 -12.39 22.93 3.58
N PHE A 8 -12.50 22.15 2.51
CA PHE A 8 -13.57 21.18 2.30
C PHE A 8 -13.37 19.98 3.24
N LEU A 9 -14.17 19.95 4.30
CA LEU A 9 -14.38 18.80 5.18
C LEU A 9 -15.55 17.99 4.61
N SER A 10 -15.31 17.11 3.62
CA SER A 10 -16.40 16.28 3.07
C SER A 10 -15.99 14.87 2.65
N ALA A 11 -14.94 14.30 3.27
CA ALA A 11 -14.57 12.89 3.05
C ALA A 11 -14.55 12.03 4.33
N LEU A 12 -14.99 12.56 5.49
CA LEU A 12 -15.01 11.81 6.76
C LEU A 12 -16.36 11.17 7.12
N GLY A 13 -17.39 11.31 6.29
CA GLY A 13 -18.77 10.94 6.66
C GLY A 13 -19.22 9.49 6.40
N ALA A 14 -18.45 8.67 5.67
CA ALA A 14 -18.94 7.37 5.18
C ALA A 14 -18.20 6.15 5.74
N PHE A 15 -17.40 6.31 6.81
CA PHE A 15 -16.68 5.22 7.45
C PHE A 15 -17.38 4.72 8.73
N PHE A 16 -18.71 4.66 8.70
CA PHE A 16 -19.50 4.04 9.75
C PHE A 16 -20.28 2.89 9.12
N ILE A 17 -19.85 1.67 9.43
CA ILE A 17 -20.60 0.41 9.56
C ILE A 17 -19.57 -0.70 9.30
N LEU A 18 -18.97 -1.18 10.39
CA LEU A 18 -18.57 -2.57 10.67
C LEU A 18 -17.77 -2.53 11.98
N LEU A 19 -18.49 -2.31 13.08
CA LEU A 19 -17.99 -2.49 14.43
C LEU A 19 -17.59 -3.97 14.58
N SER A 20 -16.30 -4.25 14.46
CA SER A 20 -15.73 -5.55 14.81
C SER A 20 -15.56 -5.64 16.33
N PRO A 21 -15.61 -6.84 16.93
CA PRO A 21 -15.39 -7.05 18.37
C PRO A 21 -14.02 -6.55 18.87
N LEU A 22 -13.08 -6.21 17.97
CA LEU A 22 -11.78 -5.64 18.30
C LEU A 22 -11.84 -4.20 18.83
N GLN A 23 -12.78 -3.38 18.33
CA GLN A 23 -12.95 -1.99 18.78
C GLN A 23 -13.48 -1.91 20.22
N ALA A 24 -14.36 -2.84 20.59
CA ALA A 24 -14.90 -2.93 21.94
C ALA A 24 -13.82 -3.24 22.98
N SER A 25 -12.81 -4.07 22.66
CA SER A 25 -11.76 -4.44 23.62
C SER A 25 -10.84 -3.27 23.98
N PHE A 26 -10.50 -2.40 23.02
CA PHE A 26 -9.61 -1.26 23.31
C PHE A 26 -10.34 -0.15 24.09
N ALA A 27 -11.58 0.17 23.69
CA ALA A 27 -12.41 1.12 24.44
C ALA A 27 -12.75 0.58 25.84
N ALA A 28 -13.04 -0.72 25.98
CA ALA A 28 -13.27 -1.36 27.27
C ALA A 28 -12.02 -1.39 28.15
N ASP A 29 -10.83 -1.70 27.60
CA ASP A 29 -9.57 -1.66 28.37
C ASP A 29 -9.24 -0.25 28.89
N VAL A 30 -9.53 0.79 28.10
CA VAL A 30 -9.34 2.20 28.51
C VAL A 30 -10.36 2.63 29.57
N GLN A 31 -11.57 2.04 29.55
CA GLN A 31 -12.68 2.45 30.41
C GLN A 31 -12.82 1.61 31.69
N ALA A 32 -12.31 0.37 31.68
CA ALA A 32 -12.40 -0.59 32.78
C ALA A 32 -11.39 -0.35 33.91
N ASP A 33 -10.29 0.39 33.67
CA ASP A 33 -9.23 0.49 34.67
C ASP A 33 -8.83 1.92 35.02
N LYS A 34 -9.60 2.52 35.94
CA LYS A 34 -9.25 3.80 36.57
C LYS A 34 -8.03 3.71 37.51
N ARG A 35 -7.39 2.54 37.67
CA ARG A 35 -6.23 2.35 38.58
C ARG A 35 -4.92 2.02 37.86
N THR A 36 -4.96 1.55 36.62
CA THR A 36 -3.74 1.18 35.91
C THR A 36 -3.27 2.31 35.01
N ASP A 37 -2.04 2.76 35.22
CA ASP A 37 -1.38 3.70 34.33
C ASP A 37 -1.24 3.04 32.95
N ILE A 38 -2.12 3.39 32.01
CA ILE A 38 -2.09 2.89 30.62
C ILE A 38 -0.74 3.15 29.93
N ARG A 39 0.03 4.15 30.40
CA ARG A 39 1.41 4.44 29.92
C ARG A 39 2.42 3.39 30.41
N ALA A 40 2.11 2.68 31.49
CA ALA A 40 2.90 1.54 31.95
C ALA A 40 2.74 0.34 31.01
N ILE A 41 1.56 0.16 30.39
CA ILE A 41 1.22 -1.02 29.57
C ILE A 41 1.56 -0.83 28.08
N TYR A 42 1.21 0.32 27.50
CA TYR A 42 1.34 0.56 26.06
C TYR A 42 2.55 1.45 25.74
N HIS A 43 3.08 1.31 24.52
CA HIS A 43 4.11 2.21 24.00
C HIS A 43 3.91 2.49 22.51
N PHE A 44 4.66 3.47 22.00
CA PHE A 44 4.76 3.78 20.58
C PHE A 44 6.06 3.18 20.04
N PRO A 45 6.02 2.02 19.34
CA PRO A 45 7.23 1.46 18.76
C PRO A 45 7.82 2.40 17.71
N ALA A 46 9.14 2.55 17.69
CA ALA A 46 9.82 3.27 16.62
C ALA A 46 9.54 2.60 15.26
N ILE A 47 9.42 3.40 14.19
CA ILE A 47 9.37 2.88 12.83
C ILE A 47 10.74 2.29 12.52
N LYS A 48 10.78 1.04 12.07
CA LYS A 48 12.03 0.36 11.68
C LYS A 48 12.20 0.45 10.17
N THR A 49 13.40 0.78 9.71
CA THR A 49 13.75 0.75 8.29
C THR A 49 14.74 -0.39 8.02
N HIS A 50 14.47 -1.18 7.00
CA HIS A 50 15.32 -2.29 6.55
C HIS A 50 15.76 -2.05 5.12
N ARG A 51 17.04 -2.27 4.83
CA ARG A 51 17.50 -2.44 3.45
C ARG A 51 17.39 -3.92 3.10
N PHE A 52 16.50 -4.23 2.16
CA PHE A 52 16.20 -5.60 1.78
C PHE A 52 16.64 -5.87 0.34
N SER A 53 17.67 -6.68 0.15
CA SER A 53 18.14 -7.08 -1.19
C SER A 53 17.37 -8.32 -1.66
N SER A 54 16.53 -8.14 -2.67
CA SER A 54 15.76 -9.20 -3.31
C SER A 54 16.62 -10.01 -4.27
N LYS A 55 16.53 -11.33 -4.20
CA LYS A 55 17.16 -12.23 -5.18
C LYS A 55 16.30 -12.35 -6.44
N ILE A 56 14.97 -12.22 -6.29
CA ILE A 56 14.01 -12.31 -7.40
C ILE A 56 14.16 -11.12 -8.35
N THR A 57 14.25 -9.90 -7.81
CA THR A 57 14.35 -8.69 -8.66
C THR A 57 15.79 -8.23 -8.87
N GLY A 58 16.75 -8.75 -8.10
CA GLY A 58 18.14 -8.29 -8.10
C GLY A 58 18.31 -6.86 -7.54
N GLN A 59 17.29 -6.32 -6.85
CA GLN A 59 17.27 -4.96 -6.35
C GLN A 59 17.26 -4.91 -4.82
N THR A 60 17.84 -3.84 -4.27
CA THR A 60 17.63 -3.47 -2.86
C THR A 60 16.45 -2.52 -2.70
N TYR A 61 15.53 -2.87 -1.81
CA TYR A 61 14.40 -2.06 -1.39
C TYR A 61 14.65 -1.44 -0.02
N GLU A 62 14.01 -0.30 0.23
CA GLU A 62 13.91 0.30 1.56
C GLU A 62 12.53 -0.01 2.14
N ILE A 63 12.50 -0.82 3.20
CA ILE A 63 11.27 -1.33 3.82
C ILE A 63 11.05 -0.65 5.16
N HIS A 64 9.98 0.13 5.26
CA HIS A 64 9.58 0.79 6.50
C HIS A 64 8.50 -0.02 7.20
N VAL A 65 8.73 -0.40 8.46
CA VAL A 65 7.78 -1.17 9.26
C VAL A 65 7.30 -0.32 10.42
N MET A 66 6.02 0.04 10.37
CA MET A 66 5.32 0.75 11.43
C MET A 66 4.44 -0.25 12.19
N ILE A 67 4.76 -0.47 13.46
CA ILE A 67 3.89 -1.19 14.39
C ILE A 67 2.89 -0.19 15.00
N PRO A 68 1.60 -0.53 15.19
CA PRO A 68 0.65 0.35 15.87
C PRO A 68 1.00 0.52 17.35
N VAL A 69 0.23 1.32 18.09
CA VAL A 69 0.34 1.34 19.56
C VAL A 69 0.07 -0.07 20.09
N SER A 70 1.02 -0.59 20.86
CA SER A 70 1.02 -1.99 21.29
C SER A 70 1.46 -2.14 22.75
N LYS A 71 1.06 -3.24 23.36
CA LYS A 71 1.51 -3.65 24.70
C LYS A 71 3.03 -3.87 24.71
N LYS A 72 3.70 -3.42 25.78
CA LYS A 72 5.15 -3.56 25.94
C LYS A 72 5.62 -5.01 26.07
N ASP A 73 4.74 -5.93 26.44
CA ASP A 73 5.04 -7.36 26.56
C ASP A 73 5.16 -8.07 25.20
N GLY A 74 4.81 -7.41 24.10
CA GLY A 74 4.89 -7.98 22.75
C GLY A 74 3.97 -9.18 22.52
N SER A 75 2.92 -9.33 23.33
CA SER A 75 1.95 -10.43 23.23
C SER A 75 1.00 -10.32 22.04
N GLU A 76 0.81 -9.10 21.53
CA GLU A 76 -0.16 -8.80 20.48
C GLU A 76 0.34 -9.16 19.09
N LYS A 77 -0.55 -9.75 18.28
CA LYS A 77 -0.35 -10.00 16.86
C LYS A 77 -1.28 -9.12 16.04
N PHE A 78 -0.82 -8.66 14.89
CA PHE A 78 -1.54 -7.69 14.07
C PHE A 78 -1.67 -8.14 12.61
N PRO A 79 -2.78 -7.80 11.92
CA PRO A 79 -2.84 -7.81 10.46
C PRO A 79 -1.73 -6.94 9.86
N VAL A 80 -1.41 -7.16 8.58
CA VAL A 80 -0.35 -6.42 7.89
C VAL A 80 -0.87 -5.78 6.62
N LEU A 81 -0.71 -4.46 6.49
CA LEU A 81 -0.96 -3.69 5.28
C LEU A 81 0.35 -3.41 4.55
N TYR A 82 0.50 -3.92 3.33
CA TYR A 82 1.63 -3.65 2.45
C TYR A 82 1.30 -2.46 1.54
N MET A 83 2.22 -1.50 1.43
CA MET A 83 2.01 -0.26 0.69
C MET A 83 3.20 0.05 -0.22
N THR A 84 2.96 0.26 -1.51
CA THR A 84 3.99 0.74 -2.45
C THR A 84 4.23 2.24 -2.29
N ASP A 85 5.24 2.78 -2.99
CA ASP A 85 5.54 4.22 -3.04
C ASP A 85 5.89 4.83 -1.68
N SER A 86 6.53 4.05 -0.80
CA SER A 86 6.82 4.51 0.57
C SER A 86 8.04 5.42 0.70
N ASN A 87 8.77 5.69 -0.39
CA ASN A 87 9.80 6.75 -0.46
C ASN A 87 9.28 8.14 -0.01
N GLY A 88 7.99 8.41 -0.21
CA GLY A 88 7.30 9.61 0.28
C GLY A 88 6.13 9.31 1.22
N GLY A 89 5.95 8.04 1.61
CA GLY A 89 4.75 7.51 2.28
C GLY A 89 4.82 7.43 3.81
N ILE A 90 5.92 7.85 4.43
CA ILE A 90 6.02 7.98 5.90
C ILE A 90 4.86 8.83 6.50
N PRO A 91 4.39 9.92 5.87
CA PRO A 91 3.23 10.67 6.39
C PRO A 91 1.95 9.84 6.50
N ILE A 92 1.68 8.94 5.53
CA ILE A 92 0.50 8.06 5.59
C ILE A 92 0.59 7.14 6.80
N SER A 93 1.75 6.52 7.04
CA SER A 93 1.93 5.66 8.22
C SER A 93 1.69 6.41 9.55
N GLN A 94 2.12 7.67 9.67
CA GLN A 94 1.90 8.47 10.87
C GLN A 94 0.43 8.86 11.06
N ILE A 95 -0.27 9.21 9.98
CA ILE A 95 -1.71 9.46 10.01
C ILE A 95 -2.45 8.18 10.42
N THR A 96 -2.10 7.05 9.80
CA THR A 96 -2.66 5.74 10.15
C THR A 96 -2.43 5.39 11.61
N ARG A 97 -1.23 5.62 12.15
CA ARG A 97 -0.94 5.42 13.59
C ARG A 97 -1.81 6.30 14.48
N THR A 98 -1.99 7.57 14.11
CA THR A 98 -2.84 8.51 14.84
C THR A 98 -4.29 8.03 14.87
N MET A 99 -4.85 7.67 13.71
CA MET A 99 -6.22 7.16 13.60
C MET A 99 -6.42 5.85 14.38
N GLN A 100 -5.44 4.95 14.36
CA GLN A 100 -5.48 3.72 15.18
C GLN A 100 -5.45 4.01 16.68
N THR A 101 -4.68 5.02 17.09
CA THR A 101 -4.60 5.45 18.51
C THR A 101 -5.91 6.08 18.96
N ALA A 102 -6.57 6.81 18.07
CA ALA A 102 -7.88 7.41 18.31
C ALA A 102 -9.04 6.39 18.28
N GLY A 103 -8.79 5.13 17.90
CA GLY A 103 -9.81 4.09 17.76
C GLY A 103 -10.63 4.15 16.45
N GLU A 104 -10.31 5.09 15.56
CA GLU A 104 -10.95 5.28 14.26
C GLU A 104 -10.57 4.18 13.26
N LEU A 105 -9.38 3.58 13.42
CA LEU A 105 -8.94 2.42 12.66
C LEU A 105 -8.60 1.25 13.59
N SER A 106 -8.87 0.03 13.12
CA SER A 106 -8.34 -1.18 13.77
C SER A 106 -6.81 -1.18 13.75
N ARG A 107 -6.18 -1.87 14.70
CA ARG A 107 -4.71 -1.92 14.81
C ARG A 107 -4.09 -2.93 13.85
N PHE A 108 -3.19 -2.48 12.98
CA PHE A 108 -2.44 -3.27 12.01
C PHE A 108 -1.03 -2.70 11.80
N ILE A 109 -0.10 -3.56 11.38
CA ILE A 109 1.24 -3.18 10.95
C ILE A 109 1.16 -2.58 9.55
N VAL A 110 1.88 -1.48 9.30
CA VAL A 110 2.09 -0.95 7.95
C VAL A 110 3.51 -1.31 7.51
N VAL A 111 3.61 -1.98 6.37
CA VAL A 111 4.87 -2.30 5.67
C VAL A 111 4.92 -1.45 4.40
N GLY A 112 5.68 -0.37 4.47
CA GLY A 112 5.95 0.49 3.34
C GLY A 112 7.12 -0.03 2.50
N ILE A 113 6.90 -0.18 1.20
CA ILE A 113 7.88 -0.63 0.21
C ILE A 113 8.34 0.59 -0.59
N GLY A 114 9.62 0.92 -0.46
CA GLY A 114 10.27 1.99 -1.21
C GLY A 114 11.65 1.57 -1.73
N TYR A 115 12.40 2.56 -2.17
CA TYR A 115 13.71 2.40 -2.80
C TYR A 115 14.80 3.18 -2.05
N PRO A 116 16.02 2.68 -1.88
CA PRO A 116 17.11 3.41 -1.22
C PRO A 116 17.74 4.43 -2.19
N VAL A 117 16.97 5.43 -2.61
CA VAL A 117 17.37 6.44 -3.59
C VAL A 117 17.19 7.85 -3.04
N ASP A 118 18.11 8.74 -3.41
CA ASP A 118 18.18 10.09 -2.83
C ASP A 118 17.19 11.08 -3.46
N THR A 119 16.52 10.70 -4.56
CA THR A 119 15.58 11.59 -5.26
C THR A 119 14.25 10.89 -5.52
N VAL A 120 13.17 11.67 -5.40
CA VAL A 120 11.83 11.24 -5.83
C VAL A 120 11.83 10.82 -7.30
N PHE A 121 12.65 11.50 -8.11
CA PHE A 121 12.77 11.21 -9.52
C PHE A 121 13.28 9.80 -9.78
N ASN A 122 14.34 9.34 -9.11
CA ASN A 122 14.84 7.97 -9.26
C ASN A 122 13.77 6.92 -8.87
N ALA A 123 13.03 7.20 -7.79
CA ALA A 123 11.92 6.34 -7.35
C ALA A 123 10.81 6.23 -8.41
N LEU A 124 10.55 7.29 -9.20
CA LEU A 124 9.55 7.27 -10.28
C LEU A 124 9.87 6.25 -11.39
N TYR A 125 11.15 5.93 -11.62
CA TYR A 125 11.54 4.95 -12.66
C TYR A 125 11.47 3.53 -12.12
N LEU A 126 11.96 3.34 -10.90
CA LEU A 126 11.90 2.04 -10.23
C LEU A 126 10.44 1.61 -10.04
N ARG A 127 9.56 2.50 -9.60
CA ARG A 127 8.13 2.19 -9.51
C ARG A 127 7.49 1.95 -10.87
N GLN A 128 7.91 2.61 -11.94
CA GLN A 128 7.37 2.32 -13.26
C GLN A 128 7.77 0.91 -13.69
N ARG A 129 9.01 0.50 -13.43
CA ARG A 129 9.46 -0.87 -13.64
C ARG A 129 8.62 -1.86 -12.84
N ASP A 130 8.57 -1.69 -11.52
CA ASP A 130 8.04 -2.69 -10.59
C ASP A 130 6.51 -2.75 -10.56
N LEU A 131 5.81 -1.64 -10.83
CA LEU A 131 4.35 -1.56 -10.66
C LEU A 131 3.56 -1.76 -11.97
N THR A 132 4.23 -2.05 -13.08
CA THR A 132 3.56 -2.20 -14.39
C THR A 132 3.60 -3.64 -14.90
N PRO A 133 2.48 -4.17 -15.41
CA PRO A 133 2.36 -5.58 -15.78
C PRO A 133 3.00 -5.93 -17.13
N SER A 134 3.29 -4.93 -17.95
CA SER A 134 3.80 -5.09 -19.31
C SER A 134 4.75 -3.96 -19.68
N GLU A 135 5.57 -4.20 -20.71
CA GLU A 135 6.36 -3.14 -21.32
C GLU A 135 5.49 -2.23 -22.19
N ALA A 136 5.36 -0.96 -21.81
CA ALA A 136 4.60 0.00 -22.62
C ALA A 136 5.48 0.60 -23.72
N LYS A 137 4.96 0.59 -24.96
CA LYS A 137 5.71 0.99 -26.16
C LYS A 137 6.17 2.45 -26.25
N GLN A 138 5.73 3.34 -25.36
CA GLN A 138 6.37 4.64 -25.06
C GLN A 138 5.51 5.44 -24.08
N ARG A 139 5.97 5.58 -22.83
CA ARG A 139 5.71 6.79 -22.05
C ARG A 139 7.02 7.54 -21.97
N ARG A 140 7.02 8.76 -22.50
CA ARG A 140 8.14 9.69 -22.30
C ARG A 140 8.28 9.87 -20.80
N TYR A 141 9.47 9.60 -20.27
CA TYR A 141 9.74 9.92 -18.88
C TYR A 141 9.41 11.40 -18.67
N PRO A 142 8.78 11.74 -17.54
CA PRO A 142 8.37 13.13 -17.32
C PRO A 142 9.59 14.06 -17.34
N PHE A 143 10.78 13.53 -17.02
CA PHE A 143 12.04 14.26 -17.02
C PHE A 143 13.19 13.39 -17.56
N PRO A 144 14.26 13.97 -18.13
CA PRO A 144 15.50 13.25 -18.41
C PRO A 144 16.27 12.98 -17.10
N ILE A 145 16.84 11.79 -16.95
CA ILE A 145 17.69 11.42 -15.81
C ILE A 145 18.94 10.71 -16.29
N GLU A 146 20.09 11.13 -15.75
CA GLU A 146 21.38 10.47 -15.95
C GLU A 146 21.41 9.10 -15.27
N ASN A 147 22.13 8.14 -15.84
CA ASN A 147 22.28 6.78 -15.27
C ASN A 147 20.98 5.97 -15.15
N ILE A 148 19.96 6.27 -15.96
CA ILE A 148 18.69 5.55 -15.89
C ILE A 148 18.83 4.04 -16.12
N VAL A 149 19.75 3.64 -17.00
CA VAL A 149 20.03 2.22 -17.28
C VAL A 149 20.57 1.52 -16.02
N GLU A 150 21.45 2.18 -15.28
CA GLU A 150 22.01 1.66 -14.03
C GLU A 150 20.93 1.55 -12.95
N ILE A 151 20.12 2.61 -12.76
CA ILE A 151 19.04 2.63 -11.77
C ILE A 151 18.03 1.52 -12.03
N THR A 152 17.65 1.31 -13.30
CA THR A 152 16.57 0.38 -13.64
C THR A 152 17.03 -1.04 -13.96
N GLY A 153 18.35 -1.27 -14.07
CA GLY A 153 18.89 -2.51 -14.64
C GLY A 153 18.54 -2.66 -16.12
N GLY A 154 18.34 -1.55 -16.83
CA GLY A 154 17.95 -1.52 -18.25
C GLY A 154 16.46 -1.72 -18.53
N ARG A 155 15.64 -2.10 -17.53
CA ARG A 155 14.21 -2.39 -17.72
C ARG A 155 13.32 -1.23 -17.30
N LYS A 156 12.55 -0.68 -18.25
CA LYS A 156 11.77 0.56 -18.05
C LYS A 156 10.36 0.36 -17.47
N SER A 157 9.82 -0.85 -17.60
CA SER A 157 8.43 -1.24 -17.25
C SER A 157 8.29 -2.76 -17.31
N GLY A 158 7.16 -3.30 -16.87
CA GLY A 158 6.81 -4.72 -17.02
C GLY A 158 7.27 -5.65 -15.90
N GLY A 159 7.88 -5.12 -14.83
CA GLY A 159 8.46 -5.89 -13.73
C GLY A 159 7.49 -6.34 -12.65
N ALA A 160 6.18 -6.22 -12.85
CA ALA A 160 5.19 -6.57 -11.82
C ALA A 160 5.24 -8.05 -11.41
N ALA A 161 5.58 -8.97 -12.31
CA ALA A 161 5.66 -10.39 -11.98
C ALA A 161 6.78 -10.65 -10.97
N GLU A 162 7.97 -10.09 -11.20
CA GLU A 162 9.13 -10.23 -10.33
C GLU A 162 8.93 -9.46 -9.02
N PHE A 163 8.33 -8.27 -9.07
CA PHE A 163 8.01 -7.50 -7.87
C PHE A 163 6.98 -8.21 -6.98
N LEU A 164 5.97 -8.86 -7.59
CA LEU A 164 5.03 -9.72 -6.88
C LEU A 164 5.71 -10.95 -6.27
N GLY A 165 6.63 -11.58 -7.00
CA GLY A 165 7.47 -12.66 -6.47
C GLY A 165 8.26 -12.22 -5.24
N PHE A 166 8.94 -11.06 -5.31
CA PHE A 166 9.62 -10.45 -4.15
C PHE A 166 8.67 -10.28 -2.96
N ILE A 167 7.48 -9.71 -3.17
CA ILE A 167 6.52 -9.49 -2.09
C ILE A 167 6.09 -10.82 -1.46
N ARG A 168 5.70 -11.80 -2.27
CA ARG A 168 5.17 -13.09 -1.82
C ARG A 168 6.20 -13.98 -1.17
N ASP A 169 7.35 -14.13 -1.82
CA ASP A 169 8.27 -15.23 -1.55
C ASP A 169 9.48 -14.78 -0.73
N GLU A 170 9.69 -13.46 -0.58
CA GLU A 170 10.79 -12.90 0.20
C GLU A 170 10.29 -11.96 1.31
N LEU A 171 9.54 -10.91 0.96
CA LEU A 171 9.14 -9.88 1.91
C LEU A 171 8.11 -10.37 2.94
N LYS A 172 7.02 -11.01 2.51
CA LYS A 172 6.00 -11.55 3.43
C LYS A 172 6.62 -12.53 4.44
N PRO A 173 7.44 -13.53 4.03
CA PRO A 173 8.17 -14.39 4.96
C PRO A 173 9.07 -13.62 5.93
N PHE A 174 9.83 -12.63 5.45
CA PHE A 174 10.68 -11.80 6.29
C PHE A 174 9.87 -11.05 7.36
N ILE A 175 8.74 -10.44 6.98
CA ILE A 175 7.88 -9.72 7.92
C ILE A 175 7.28 -10.67 8.95
N ASN A 176 6.78 -11.84 8.53
CA ASN A 176 6.19 -12.82 9.44
C ASN A 176 7.21 -13.43 10.42
N ALA A 177 8.48 -13.55 10.01
CA ALA A 177 9.54 -14.07 10.87
C ALA A 177 10.03 -13.04 11.91
N ASN A 178 9.97 -11.74 11.59
CA ASN A 178 10.58 -10.68 12.40
C ASN A 178 9.57 -9.85 13.20
N TYR A 179 8.27 -9.99 12.93
CA TYR A 179 7.20 -9.22 13.57
C TYR A 179 6.05 -10.12 14.03
N LYS A 180 5.30 -9.65 15.02
CA LYS A 180 4.10 -10.36 15.51
C LYS A 180 2.92 -10.10 14.58
N THR A 181 2.85 -10.90 13.53
CA THR A 181 1.82 -10.78 12.49
C THR A 181 0.70 -11.80 12.68
N GLN A 182 -0.42 -11.53 12.03
CA GLN A 182 -1.46 -12.48 11.67
C GLN A 182 -1.29 -12.76 10.17
N PRO A 183 -0.54 -13.81 9.76
CA PRO A 183 -0.15 -14.00 8.36
C PRO A 183 -1.34 -14.12 7.39
N GLU A 184 -2.43 -14.69 7.87
CA GLU A 184 -3.69 -14.86 7.12
C GLU A 184 -4.46 -13.55 6.96
N GLU A 185 -4.13 -12.50 7.71
CA GLU A 185 -4.76 -11.18 7.61
C GLU A 185 -3.77 -10.18 6.98
N SER A 186 -3.78 -10.12 5.65
CA SER A 186 -2.89 -9.24 4.90
C SER A 186 -3.62 -8.44 3.83
N GLY A 187 -3.37 -7.13 3.82
CA GLY A 187 -3.94 -6.20 2.87
C GLY A 187 -2.89 -5.52 2.00
N TYR A 188 -3.34 -4.93 0.91
CA TYR A 188 -2.54 -4.13 0.00
C TYR A 188 -3.13 -2.72 -0.16
N PHE A 189 -2.28 -1.71 -0.17
CA PHE A 189 -2.61 -0.34 -0.55
C PHE A 189 -1.72 0.14 -1.71
N GLY A 190 -2.33 0.76 -2.72
CA GLY A 190 -1.59 1.37 -3.81
C GLY A 190 -2.38 2.46 -4.52
N HIS A 191 -1.66 3.48 -5.01
CA HIS A 191 -2.22 4.61 -5.74
C HIS A 191 -1.61 4.74 -7.14
N SER A 192 -2.39 5.14 -8.15
CA SER A 192 -1.90 5.32 -9.52
C SER A 192 -1.30 4.03 -10.10
N LEU A 193 -0.02 3.99 -10.49
CA LEU A 193 0.65 2.72 -10.86
C LEU A 193 0.62 1.69 -9.72
N GLY A 194 0.66 2.11 -8.45
CA GLY A 194 0.49 1.19 -7.32
C GLY A 194 -0.92 0.60 -7.29
N GLY A 195 -1.94 1.34 -7.73
CA GLY A 195 -3.30 0.81 -7.89
C GLY A 195 -3.39 -0.19 -9.04
N LEU A 196 -2.72 0.10 -10.17
CA LEU A 196 -2.57 -0.83 -11.29
C LEU A 196 -1.89 -2.13 -10.85
N PHE A 197 -0.79 -2.04 -10.08
CA PHE A 197 -0.14 -3.21 -9.49
C PHE A 197 -1.08 -3.98 -8.57
N GLY A 198 -1.85 -3.28 -7.71
CA GLY A 198 -2.86 -3.92 -6.85
C GLY A 198 -3.86 -4.77 -7.64
N LEU A 199 -4.37 -4.23 -8.75
CA LEU A 199 -5.24 -4.98 -9.68
C LEU A 199 -4.51 -6.15 -10.34
N TYR A 200 -3.25 -5.96 -10.75
CA TYR A 200 -2.43 -7.04 -11.30
C TYR A 200 -2.29 -8.20 -10.31
N VAL A 201 -1.98 -7.91 -9.04
CA VAL A 201 -1.91 -8.93 -7.99
C VAL A 201 -3.25 -9.64 -7.81
N LEU A 202 -4.34 -8.87 -7.72
CA LEU A 202 -5.69 -9.41 -7.53
C LEU A 202 -6.07 -10.43 -8.61
N PHE A 203 -5.78 -10.15 -9.89
CA PHE A 203 -6.16 -11.02 -11.01
C PHE A 203 -5.17 -12.15 -11.32
N ASN A 204 -3.89 -12.01 -10.97
CA ASN A 204 -2.87 -13.02 -11.32
C ASN A 204 -2.52 -13.94 -10.14
N LYS A 205 -2.72 -13.47 -8.91
CA LYS A 205 -2.34 -14.12 -7.65
C LYS A 205 -3.28 -13.70 -6.51
N PRO A 206 -4.58 -14.04 -6.60
CA PRO A 206 -5.63 -13.61 -5.67
C PRO A 206 -5.40 -14.06 -4.21
N ASP A 207 -4.62 -15.12 -4.01
CA ASP A 207 -4.23 -15.67 -2.70
C ASP A 207 -3.15 -14.82 -1.98
N THR A 208 -2.67 -13.74 -2.60
CA THR A 208 -1.60 -12.91 -2.02
C THR A 208 -2.09 -12.04 -0.86
N PHE A 209 -3.26 -11.40 -1.01
CA PHE A 209 -3.85 -10.52 -0.02
C PHE A 209 -5.36 -10.75 0.01
N ASN A 210 -5.99 -10.60 1.16
CA ASN A 210 -7.45 -10.72 1.28
C ASN A 210 -8.16 -9.36 1.34
N ARG A 211 -7.42 -8.26 1.37
CA ARG A 211 -7.95 -6.89 1.40
C ARG A 211 -7.15 -5.98 0.47
N TYR A 212 -7.85 -5.14 -0.28
CA TYR A 212 -7.24 -4.19 -1.21
C TYR A 212 -7.85 -2.81 -1.02
N VAL A 213 -6.99 -1.80 -0.96
CA VAL A 213 -7.36 -0.38 -1.01
C VAL A 213 -6.65 0.22 -2.22
N ILE A 214 -7.42 0.47 -3.29
CA ILE A 214 -6.91 0.84 -4.60
C ILE A 214 -7.35 2.27 -4.92
N GLY A 215 -6.40 3.20 -4.90
CA GLY A 215 -6.64 4.60 -5.24
C GLY A 215 -6.27 4.89 -6.69
N SER A 216 -7.21 5.45 -7.46
CA SER A 216 -6.99 5.99 -8.80
C SER A 216 -6.10 5.09 -9.68
N PRO A 217 -6.47 3.81 -9.87
CA PRO A 217 -5.61 2.85 -10.56
C PRO A 217 -5.35 3.33 -11.99
N ALA A 218 -4.10 3.22 -12.44
CA ALA A 218 -3.70 3.59 -13.80
C ALA A 218 -4.17 2.58 -14.86
N ILE A 219 -5.49 2.37 -14.94
CA ILE A 219 -6.13 1.38 -15.82
C ILE A 219 -5.90 1.66 -17.30
N TRP A 220 -5.53 2.89 -17.67
CA TRP A 220 -5.14 3.28 -19.03
C TRP A 220 -3.83 2.64 -19.51
N TRP A 221 -3.07 1.97 -18.62
CA TRP A 221 -1.74 1.45 -18.96
C TRP A 221 -1.79 0.42 -20.09
N ASP A 222 -0.87 0.58 -21.05
CA ASP A 222 -0.64 -0.33 -22.17
C ASP A 222 -1.92 -0.78 -22.88
N ASN A 223 -2.68 0.20 -23.38
CA ASN A 223 -3.99 -0.03 -24.02
C ASN A 223 -4.93 -0.83 -23.12
N GLU A 224 -5.01 -0.44 -21.85
CA GLU A 224 -5.97 -1.00 -20.91
C GLU A 224 -5.75 -2.50 -20.63
N ILE A 225 -4.47 -2.92 -20.62
CA ILE A 225 -4.06 -4.32 -20.47
C ILE A 225 -4.68 -5.02 -19.25
N ILE A 226 -4.98 -4.25 -18.20
CA ILE A 226 -5.55 -4.79 -16.96
C ILE A 226 -6.93 -5.42 -17.17
N PHE A 227 -7.73 -4.96 -18.13
CA PHE A 227 -9.03 -5.56 -18.43
C PHE A 227 -8.88 -6.90 -19.15
N ALA A 228 -7.82 -7.10 -19.93
CA ALA A 228 -7.52 -8.42 -20.49
C ALA A 228 -7.17 -9.42 -19.38
N GLN A 229 -6.44 -8.98 -18.35
CA GLN A 229 -6.13 -9.82 -17.18
C GLN A 229 -7.38 -10.12 -16.34
N ALA A 230 -8.26 -9.14 -16.14
CA ALA A 230 -9.53 -9.35 -15.47
C ALA A 230 -10.41 -10.37 -16.21
N ARG A 231 -10.52 -10.28 -17.55
CA ARG A 231 -11.24 -11.28 -18.36
C ARG A 231 -10.65 -12.68 -18.19
N LYS A 232 -9.33 -12.81 -18.26
CA LYS A 232 -8.65 -14.09 -18.06
C LYS A 232 -8.89 -14.69 -16.67
N TYR A 233 -8.93 -13.84 -15.62
CA TYR A 233 -9.27 -14.29 -14.27
C TYR A 233 -10.68 -14.90 -14.21
N LEU A 234 -11.64 -14.22 -14.83
CA LEU A 234 -13.06 -14.62 -14.87
C LEU A 234 -13.32 -15.87 -15.73
N GLU A 235 -12.38 -16.32 -16.55
CA GLU A 235 -12.50 -17.60 -17.27
C GLU A 235 -12.47 -18.82 -16.32
N SER A 236 -11.95 -18.65 -15.10
CA SER A 236 -11.75 -19.74 -14.13
C SER A 236 -12.24 -19.42 -12.71
N HIS A 237 -12.83 -18.24 -12.49
CA HIS A 237 -13.29 -17.78 -11.18
C HIS A 237 -14.61 -17.00 -11.33
N ASP A 238 -15.63 -17.41 -10.59
CA ASP A 238 -16.92 -16.71 -10.57
C ASP A 238 -16.94 -15.55 -9.56
N GLU A 239 -16.03 -15.56 -8.58
CA GLU A 239 -15.98 -14.58 -7.48
C GLU A 239 -14.54 -14.21 -7.11
N LEU A 240 -14.38 -13.00 -6.57
CA LEU A 240 -13.12 -12.56 -5.95
C LEU A 240 -13.09 -12.99 -4.49
N ASN A 241 -12.10 -13.79 -4.11
CA ASN A 241 -11.84 -14.13 -2.69
C ASN A 241 -11.06 -13.01 -1.96
N ALA A 242 -11.50 -11.75 -2.10
CA ALA A 242 -10.89 -10.60 -1.47
C ALA A 242 -11.89 -9.44 -1.29
N SER A 243 -11.72 -8.66 -0.22
CA SER A 243 -12.43 -7.38 -0.05
C SER A 243 -11.69 -6.27 -0.79
N VAL A 244 -12.35 -5.59 -1.72
CA VAL A 244 -11.75 -4.52 -2.51
C VAL A 244 -12.47 -3.20 -2.27
N TYR A 245 -11.73 -2.20 -1.80
CA TYR A 245 -12.13 -0.81 -1.83
C TYR A 245 -11.40 -0.11 -2.96
N MET A 246 -12.14 0.57 -3.83
CA MET A 246 -11.58 1.36 -4.92
C MET A 246 -12.17 2.77 -4.92
N ALA A 247 -11.32 3.77 -5.10
CA ALA A 247 -11.73 5.16 -5.17
C ALA A 247 -10.98 5.92 -6.26
N VAL A 248 -11.62 6.93 -6.84
CA VAL A 248 -11.04 7.85 -7.84
C VAL A 248 -11.54 9.27 -7.55
N GLY A 249 -10.71 10.27 -7.81
CA GLY A 249 -11.11 11.67 -7.71
C GLY A 249 -12.01 12.08 -8.88
N GLY A 250 -13.16 12.70 -8.58
CA GLY A 250 -14.14 13.10 -9.61
C GLY A 250 -13.67 14.17 -10.62
N MET A 251 -12.44 14.66 -10.48
CA MET A 251 -11.83 15.65 -11.38
C MET A 251 -10.67 15.08 -12.22
N GLU A 252 -10.32 13.80 -12.05
CA GLU A 252 -9.17 13.19 -12.72
C GLU A 252 -9.35 13.08 -14.25
N GLU A 253 -10.55 12.80 -14.74
CA GLU A 253 -10.82 12.69 -16.18
C GLU A 253 -10.78 14.03 -16.91
N ARG A 254 -11.03 15.15 -16.21
CA ARG A 254 -11.20 16.48 -16.83
C ARG A 254 -9.90 17.04 -17.45
N GLN A 255 -8.77 16.34 -17.28
CA GLN A 255 -7.47 16.67 -17.89
C GLN A 255 -7.14 15.86 -19.16
N MET A 256 -7.97 14.88 -19.54
CA MET A 256 -7.87 14.22 -20.83
C MET A 256 -8.86 14.89 -21.78
N PRO A 257 -8.43 15.63 -22.83
CA PRO A 257 -9.37 16.20 -23.79
C PRO A 257 -10.24 15.08 -24.36
N GLU A 258 -11.54 15.33 -24.40
CA GLU A 258 -12.58 14.39 -24.81
C GLU A 258 -12.12 13.53 -26.00
N LYS A 259 -11.86 12.24 -25.74
CA LYS A 259 -11.92 11.27 -26.82
C LYS A 259 -13.41 11.05 -27.08
N HIS A 260 -13.92 11.70 -28.12
CA HIS A 260 -15.18 11.29 -28.73
C HIS A 260 -15.00 9.83 -29.18
N TRP A 261 -15.76 8.94 -28.56
CA TRP A 261 -15.91 7.53 -28.95
C TRP A 261 -16.73 7.42 -30.22
#